data_AF-A0A2N5A9I8-F1
#
_entry.id   AF-A0A2N5A9I8-F1
#
_cell.length_a   1.000
_cell.length_b   1.000
_cell.length_c   1.000
_cell.angle_alpha   90.00
_cell.angle_beta   90.00
_cell.angle_gamma   90.00
#
_symmetry.space_group_name_H-M   'P 1'
#
loop_
_entity.id
_entity.type
_entity.pdbx_description
1 polymer ?
#
loop_
_entity_poly.entity_id
_entity_poly.type
_entity_poly.pdbx_seq_one_letter_code
_entity_poly.pdbx_strand_id
1 'polypeptide(L)'
;MASENMTPQEYISHHLNNLQIDLRTFSLVDPHNPPATFWTLNIDSMFFSVVLGLLFLAMFRSVAKKATSGVPGKFQTFIEMIIGFVHGSVKDMYHGKSKVIAPLALTVFVWVFLMNLMDLLPIDLIPYIGEHIFGLPA
;
A
#
# COMPACT_ATOMS: atom_id res chain seq x y z
N MET A 1 21.45 17.12 -15.81
CA MET A 1 22.30 17.61 -14.70
C MET A 1 22.81 16.38 -13.98
N ALA A 2 24.10 16.37 -13.60
CA ALA A 2 24.87 15.32 -12.91
C ALA A 2 24.45 13.84 -13.14
N SER A 3 25.18 13.16 -14.03
CA SER A 3 25.28 11.69 -14.00
C SER A 3 25.98 11.32 -12.69
N GLU A 4 25.23 10.99 -11.64
CA GLU A 4 25.80 10.60 -10.35
C GLU A 4 26.49 9.25 -10.46
N ASN A 5 27.80 9.25 -10.23
CA ASN A 5 28.61 8.05 -10.05
C ASN A 5 28.34 7.45 -8.66
N MET A 6 27.11 7.00 -8.40
CA MET A 6 26.82 6.24 -7.18
C MET A 6 27.52 4.88 -7.28
N THR A 7 28.31 4.53 -6.27
CA THR A 7 28.80 3.15 -6.16
C THR A 7 27.62 2.20 -5.93
N PRO A 8 27.68 0.93 -6.37
CA PRO A 8 26.59 -0.02 -6.12
C PRO A 8 26.23 -0.16 -4.63
N GLN A 9 27.19 0.02 -3.72
CA GLN A 9 26.93 0.03 -2.28
C GLN A 9 26.14 1.26 -1.82
N GLU A 10 26.44 2.45 -2.33
CA GLU A 10 25.70 3.69 -2.03
C GLU A 10 24.29 3.63 -2.62
N TYR A 11 24.14 3.09 -3.83
CA TYR A 11 22.83 2.86 -4.44
C TYR A 11 21.95 1.96 -3.58
N ILE A 12 22.45 0.80 -3.17
CA ILE A 12 21.69 -0.13 -2.31
C ILE A 12 21.32 0.54 -0.99
N SER A 13 22.26 1.28 -0.39
CA SER A 13 22.03 1.96 0.89
C SER A 13 20.99 3.09 0.76
N HIS A 14 21.00 3.82 -0.36
CA HIS A 14 20.02 4.86 -0.66
C HIS A 14 18.59 4.30 -0.77
N HIS A 15 18.42 3.19 -1.50
CA HIS A 15 17.12 2.53 -1.66
C HIS A 15 16.57 1.86 -0.38
N LEU A 16 17.41 1.69 0.64
CA LEU A 16 16.99 1.18 1.95
C LEU A 16 16.57 2.29 2.93
N ASN A 17 16.77 3.56 2.57
CA ASN A 17 16.34 4.69 3.37
C ASN A 17 14.90 5.07 3.05
N ASN A 18 14.09 5.25 4.10
CA ASN A 18 12.72 5.74 3.98
C ASN A 18 12.67 7.26 4.12
N LEU A 19 11.71 7.89 3.47
CA LEU A 19 11.40 9.30 3.62
C LEU A 19 10.73 9.55 5.00
N GLN A 20 11.46 10.19 5.90
CA GLN A 20 11.04 10.39 7.30
C GLN A 20 10.81 11.87 7.64
N ILE A 21 9.77 12.16 8.42
CA ILE A 21 9.57 13.46 9.10
C ILE A 21 9.81 13.29 10.60
N ASP A 22 10.54 14.21 11.21
CA ASP A 22 10.57 14.37 12.67
C ASP A 22 9.36 15.18 13.13
N LEU A 23 8.51 14.58 13.97
CA LEU A 23 7.29 15.20 14.47
C LEU A 23 7.54 16.31 15.50
N ARG A 24 8.77 16.45 16.01
CA ARG A 24 9.12 17.54 16.95
C ARG A 24 9.43 18.85 16.24
N THR A 25 10.08 18.75 15.09
CA THR A 25 10.55 19.91 14.31
C THR A 25 9.75 20.10 13.03
N PHE A 26 8.95 19.11 12.63
CA PHE A 26 8.27 19.03 11.34
C PHE A 26 9.22 19.14 10.13
N SER A 27 10.50 18.82 10.34
CA SER A 27 11.51 18.81 9.29
C SER A 27 11.67 17.42 8.71
N LEU A 28 12.04 17.37 7.43
CA LEU A 28 12.49 16.13 6.78
C LEU A 28 13.80 15.68 7.43
N VAL A 29 13.87 14.39 7.74
CA VAL A 29 15.05 13.77 8.34
C VAL A 29 16.06 13.49 7.25
N ASP A 30 17.28 14.01 7.42
CA ASP A 30 18.39 13.66 6.55
C ASP A 30 18.82 12.20 6.78
N PRO A 31 18.91 11.35 5.73
CA PRO A 31 19.31 9.95 5.84
C PRO A 31 20.69 9.74 6.46
N HIS A 32 21.59 10.72 6.31
CA HIS A 32 22.97 10.65 6.80
C HIS A 32 23.13 10.98 8.29
N ASN A 33 22.13 11.60 8.92
CA ASN A 33 22.16 11.94 10.34
C ASN A 33 20.78 11.73 10.98
N PRO A 34 20.36 10.47 11.16
CA PRO A 34 19.04 10.18 11.70
C PRO A 34 18.95 10.67 13.16
N PRO A 35 17.94 11.47 13.53
CA PRO A 35 17.73 11.85 14.91
C PRO A 35 17.36 10.61 15.72
N ALA A 36 18.02 10.41 16.87
CA ALA A 36 17.74 9.32 17.80
C ALA A 36 16.46 9.58 18.62
N THR A 37 15.35 9.80 17.92
CA THR A 37 14.03 10.06 18.51
C THR A 37 13.03 9.02 18.00
N PHE A 38 12.14 8.57 18.88
CA PHE A 38 11.02 7.70 18.48
C PHE A 38 10.00 8.43 17.59
N TRP A 39 10.00 9.77 17.62
CA TRP A 39 9.03 10.60 16.94
C TRP A 39 9.39 10.90 15.47
N THR A 40 10.07 9.96 14.79
CA THR A 40 10.23 10.00 13.33
C THR A 40 9.18 9.12 12.66
N LEU A 41 8.53 9.64 11.62
CA LEU A 41 7.45 8.94 10.91
C LEU A 41 7.82 8.76 9.44
N ASN A 42 7.74 7.51 8.96
CA ASN A 42 7.95 7.14 7.56
C ASN A 42 6.75 7.58 6.72
N ILE A 43 6.91 8.68 5.98
CA ILE A 43 5.83 9.32 5.21
C ILE A 43 5.50 8.49 3.99
N ASP A 44 6.52 7.96 3.31
CA ASP A 44 6.39 7.14 2.12
C ASP A 44 5.44 5.96 2.34
N SER A 45 5.74 5.16 3.35
CA SER A 45 5.01 3.96 3.74
C SER A 45 3.60 4.30 4.20
N MET A 46 3.45 5.37 4.98
CA MET A 46 2.14 5.85 5.45
C MET A 46 1.27 6.35 4.29
N PHE A 47 1.85 7.10 3.36
CA PHE A 47 1.16 7.62 2.19
C PHE A 47 0.65 6.47 1.30
N PHE A 48 1.53 5.54 0.92
CA PHE A 48 1.12 4.40 0.10
C PHE A 48 0.12 3.50 0.81
N SER A 49 0.28 3.26 2.12
CA SER A 49 -0.67 2.47 2.90
C SER A 49 -2.09 3.07 2.85
N VAL A 50 -2.22 4.39 3.08
CA VAL A 50 -3.51 5.09 3.05
C VAL A 50 -4.09 5.16 1.63
N VAL A 51 -3.26 5.44 0.62
CA VAL A 51 -3.70 5.49 -0.79
C VAL A 51 -4.24 4.14 -1.24
N LEU A 52 -3.52 3.05 -0.97
CA LEU A 52 -3.95 1.69 -1.32
C LEU A 52 -5.22 1.30 -0.54
N GLY A 53 -5.31 1.68 0.74
CA GLY A 53 -6.50 1.46 1.56
C GLY A 53 -7.74 2.18 0.99
N LEU A 54 -7.59 3.44 0.58
CA LEU A 54 -8.65 4.21 -0.08
C LEU A 54 -9.02 3.62 -1.44
N LEU A 55 -8.04 3.18 -2.23
CA LEU A 55 -8.26 2.53 -3.52
C LEU A 55 -9.08 1.24 -3.36
N PHE A 56 -8.72 0.41 -2.38
CA PHE A 56 -9.46 -0.79 -2.01
C PHE A 56 -10.92 -0.45 -1.66
N LEU A 57 -11.13 0.50 -0.74
CA LEU A 57 -12.47 0.90 -0.32
C LEU A 57 -13.28 1.47 -1.49
N ALA A 58 -12.67 2.26 -2.38
CA ALA A 58 -13.31 2.81 -3.57
C ALA A 58 -13.72 1.72 -4.57
N MET A 59 -12.84 0.75 -4.83
CA MET A 59 -13.14 -0.41 -5.69
C MET A 59 -14.31 -1.22 -5.15
N PHE A 60 -14.24 -1.65 -3.90
CA PHE A 60 -15.29 -2.47 -3.27
C PHE A 60 -16.61 -1.71 -3.16
N ARG A 61 -16.56 -0.40 -2.85
CA ARG A 61 -17.76 0.44 -2.83
C ARG A 61 -18.39 0.59 -4.21
N SER A 62 -17.58 0.72 -5.27
CA SER A 62 -18.07 0.83 -6.65
C SER A 62 -18.80 -0.45 -7.07
N VAL A 63 -18.24 -1.63 -6.76
CA VAL A 63 -18.89 -2.91 -7.05
C VAL A 63 -20.12 -3.12 -6.19
N ALA A 64 -20.07 -2.84 -4.88
CA ALA A 64 -21.23 -2.98 -3.99
C ALA A 64 -22.42 -2.11 -4.43
N LYS A 65 -22.18 -0.91 -4.97
CA LYS A 65 -23.24 -0.05 -5.51
C LYS A 65 -23.82 -0.52 -6.84
N LYS A 66 -23.01 -1.20 -7.66
CA LYS A 66 -23.37 -1.67 -9.00
C LYS A 66 -23.77 -3.14 -9.03
N ALA A 67 -23.73 -3.82 -7.90
CA ALA A 67 -24.01 -5.24 -7.80
C ALA A 67 -25.47 -5.52 -8.20
N THR A 68 -25.64 -6.26 -9.29
CA THR A 68 -26.95 -6.73 -9.75
C THR A 68 -27.09 -8.22 -9.49
N SER A 69 -28.28 -8.68 -9.10
CA SER A 69 -28.59 -10.12 -8.90
C SER A 69 -28.79 -10.91 -10.20
N GLY A 70 -28.71 -10.25 -11.36
CA GLY A 70 -28.77 -10.89 -12.68
C GLY A 70 -27.42 -11.48 -13.10
N VAL A 71 -27.09 -11.41 -14.40
CA VAL A 71 -25.77 -11.82 -14.88
C VAL A 71 -24.73 -10.74 -14.52
N PRO A 72 -23.75 -11.03 -13.65
CA PRO A 72 -22.75 -10.05 -13.24
C PRO A 72 -21.81 -9.69 -14.39
N GLY A 73 -21.32 -8.44 -14.40
CA GLY A 73 -20.24 -8.04 -15.29
C GLY A 73 -18.90 -8.67 -14.90
N LYS A 74 -17.94 -8.78 -15.82
CA LYS A 74 -16.63 -9.43 -15.60
C LYS A 74 -15.91 -8.97 -14.31
N PHE A 75 -15.92 -7.67 -14.04
CA PHE A 75 -15.28 -7.09 -12.85
C PHE A 75 -16.03 -7.41 -11.54
N GLN A 76 -17.36 -7.45 -11.59
CA GLN A 76 -18.18 -7.87 -10.44
C GLN A 76 -17.90 -9.33 -10.09
N THR A 77 -17.88 -10.22 -11.09
CA THR A 77 -17.57 -11.65 -10.89
C THR A 77 -16.20 -11.87 -10.25
N PHE A 78 -15.18 -11.11 -10.66
CA PHE A 78 -13.85 -11.19 -10.06
C PHE A 78 -13.87 -10.85 -8.56
N ILE A 79 -14.53 -9.75 -8.18
CA ILE A 79 -14.64 -9.34 -6.78
C ILE A 79 -15.50 -10.32 -5.97
N GLU A 80 -16.59 -10.82 -6.53
CA GLU A 80 -17.43 -11.85 -5.89
C GLU A 80 -16.65 -13.15 -5.64
N MET A 81 -15.79 -13.55 -6.57
CA MET A 81 -14.92 -14.71 -6.41
C MET A 81 -13.97 -14.54 -5.21
N ILE A 82 -13.37 -13.35 -5.05
CA ILE A 82 -12.52 -13.02 -3.91
C ILE A 82 -13.32 -13.04 -2.60
N ILE A 83 -14.51 -12.40 -2.58
CA ILE A 83 -15.37 -12.39 -1.38
C ILE A 83 -15.78 -13.82 -0.99
N GLY A 84 -16.16 -14.64 -1.97
CA GLY A 84 -16.52 -16.04 -1.76
C GLY A 84 -15.35 -16.86 -1.22
N PHE A 85 -14.15 -16.67 -1.77
CA PHE A 85 -12.93 -17.30 -1.27
C PHE A 85 -12.67 -16.96 0.19
N VAL A 86 -12.63 -15.66 0.54
CA VAL A 86 -12.38 -15.22 1.92
C VAL A 86 -13.48 -15.71 2.86
N HIS A 87 -14.75 -15.64 2.44
CA HIS A 87 -15.87 -16.12 3.25
C HIS A 87 -15.79 -17.62 3.53
N GLY A 88 -15.42 -18.43 2.51
CA GLY A 88 -15.16 -19.85 2.66
C GLY A 88 -14.05 -20.13 3.67
N SER A 89 -12.88 -19.49 3.50
CA SER A 89 -11.75 -19.64 4.43
C SER A 89 -12.12 -19.28 5.87
N VAL A 90 -12.86 -18.19 6.08
CA VAL A 90 -13.31 -17.79 7.42
C VAL A 90 -14.29 -18.81 7.99
N LYS A 91 -15.22 -19.33 7.19
CA LYS A 91 -16.23 -20.30 7.64
C LYS A 91 -15.60 -21.63 8.05
N ASP A 92 -14.57 -22.07 7.34
CA ASP A 92 -13.87 -23.33 7.65
C ASP A 92 -13.02 -23.21 8.92
N MET A 93 -12.43 -22.03 9.16
CA MET A 93 -11.56 -21.78 10.33
C MET A 93 -12.33 -21.37 11.59
N TYR A 94 -13.46 -20.67 11.44
CA TYR A 94 -14.18 -20.05 12.56
C TYR A 94 -15.67 -20.39 12.56
N HIS A 95 -16.11 -21.07 13.61
CA HIS A 95 -17.47 -21.60 13.75
C HIS A 95 -18.40 -20.74 14.64
N GLY A 96 -17.95 -19.57 15.09
CA GLY A 96 -18.74 -18.67 15.94
C GLY A 96 -19.66 -17.72 15.15
N LYS A 97 -20.60 -17.06 15.84
CA LYS A 97 -21.55 -16.10 15.24
C LYS A 97 -21.06 -14.65 15.30
N SER A 98 -19.86 -14.36 14.79
CA SER A 98 -19.36 -12.98 14.70
C SER A 98 -19.55 -12.40 13.31
N LYS A 99 -20.30 -11.28 13.22
CA LYS A 99 -20.50 -10.54 11.96
C LYS A 99 -19.28 -9.71 11.54
N VAL A 100 -18.28 -9.57 12.40
CA VAL A 100 -17.12 -8.70 12.18
C VAL A 100 -15.94 -9.46 11.56
N ILE A 101 -15.85 -10.77 11.79
CA ILE A 101 -14.67 -11.55 11.37
C ILE A 101 -14.57 -11.65 9.84
N ALA A 102 -15.69 -11.94 9.16
CA ALA A 102 -15.72 -12.01 7.70
C ALA A 102 -15.28 -10.70 7.01
N PRO A 103 -15.84 -9.52 7.35
CA PRO A 103 -15.38 -8.27 6.74
C PRO A 103 -13.95 -7.90 7.15
N LEU A 104 -13.53 -8.18 8.39
CA LEU A 104 -12.15 -7.91 8.82
C LEU A 104 -11.15 -8.76 8.02
N ALA A 105 -11.40 -10.07 7.88
CA ALA A 105 -10.56 -10.96 7.08
C ALA A 105 -10.46 -10.50 5.62
N LEU A 106 -11.56 -10.02 5.03
CA LEU A 106 -11.57 -9.45 3.69
C LEU A 106 -10.69 -8.21 3.59
N THR A 107 -10.78 -7.29 4.55
CA THR A 107 -9.93 -6.09 4.56
C THR A 107 -8.45 -6.44 4.68
N VAL A 108 -8.10 -7.35 5.58
CA VAL A 108 -6.70 -7.76 5.78
C VAL A 108 -6.15 -8.46 4.54
N PHE A 109 -6.91 -9.41 3.98
CA PHE A 109 -6.48 -10.15 2.78
C PHE A 109 -6.20 -9.21 1.61
N VAL A 110 -7.17 -8.37 1.24
CA VAL A 110 -7.04 -7.52 0.05
C VAL A 110 -6.01 -6.42 0.27
N TRP A 111 -5.99 -5.80 1.45
CA TRP A 111 -5.08 -4.68 1.71
C TRP A 111 -3.62 -5.13 1.78
N VAL A 112 -3.34 -6.26 2.46
CA VAL A 112 -1.99 -6.86 2.47
C VAL A 112 -1.59 -7.34 1.08
N PHE A 113 -2.51 -7.95 0.32
CA PHE A 113 -2.25 -8.32 -1.06
C PHE A 113 -1.86 -7.10 -1.91
N LEU A 114 -2.54 -5.96 -1.78
CA LEU A 114 -2.21 -4.73 -2.51
C LEU A 114 -0.86 -4.14 -2.10
N MET A 115 -0.52 -4.17 -0.80
CA MET A 115 0.79 -3.72 -0.32
C MET A 115 1.92 -4.59 -0.88
N ASN A 116 1.72 -5.91 -0.93
CA ASN A 116 2.69 -6.82 -1.53
C ASN A 116 2.74 -6.73 -3.06
N LEU A 117 1.61 -6.41 -3.71
CA LEU A 117 1.56 -6.21 -5.15
C LEU A 117 2.38 -5.00 -5.60
N MET A 118 2.48 -3.97 -4.76
CA MET A 118 3.37 -2.82 -4.99
C MET A 118 4.84 -3.23 -5.10
N ASP A 119 5.27 -4.24 -4.34
CA ASP A 119 6.65 -4.78 -4.38
C ASP A 119 6.97 -5.50 -5.70
N LEU A 120 5.93 -5.95 -6.43
CA LEU A 120 6.09 -6.52 -7.77
C LEU A 120 6.25 -5.45 -8.86
N LEU A 121 5.85 -4.21 -8.59
CA LEU A 121 6.04 -3.11 -9.53
C LEU A 121 7.53 -2.75 -9.59
N PRO A 122 8.07 -2.38 -10.76
CA PRO A 122 9.48 -2.00 -10.88
C PRO A 122 9.79 -0.84 -9.92
N ILE A 123 10.74 -1.07 -9.00
CA ILE A 123 11.08 -0.14 -7.92
C ILE A 123 11.54 1.23 -8.42
N ASP A 124 12.02 1.32 -9.65
CA ASP A 124 12.50 2.57 -10.27
C ASP A 124 11.38 3.38 -10.97
N LEU A 125 10.20 2.80 -11.21
CA LEU A 125 9.12 3.50 -11.91
C LEU A 125 8.48 4.58 -11.03
N ILE A 126 8.34 4.31 -9.74
CA ILE A 126 7.69 5.22 -8.79
C ILE A 126 8.59 6.44 -8.46
N PRO A 127 9.89 6.28 -8.15
CA PRO A 127 10.82 7.39 -7.98
C PRO A 127 10.96 8.22 -9.26
N TYR A 128 11.05 7.59 -10.44
CA TYR A 128 11.14 8.29 -11.72
C TYR A 128 9.90 9.15 -12.00
N ILE A 129 8.70 8.64 -11.71
CA ILE A 129 7.45 9.41 -11.82
C ILE A 129 7.38 10.53 -10.77
N GLY A 130 7.87 10.29 -9.56
CA GLY A 130 8.00 11.31 -8.51
C GLY A 130 8.93 12.46 -8.92
N GLU A 131 10.07 12.14 -9.53
CA GLU A 131 11.04 13.11 -10.03
C GLU A 131 10.45 13.92 -11.19
N HIS A 132 9.84 13.27 -12.19
CA HIS A 132 9.35 13.93 -13.39
C HIS A 132 8.01 14.65 -13.24
N ILE A 133 7.14 14.23 -12.31
CA ILE A 133 5.79 14.79 -12.13
C ILE A 133 5.69 15.64 -10.86
N PHE A 134 6.38 15.28 -9.78
CA PHE A 134 6.26 15.93 -8.47
C PHE A 134 7.50 16.73 -8.03
N GLY A 135 8.63 16.60 -8.72
CA GLY A 135 9.84 17.42 -8.49
C GLY A 135 10.49 17.22 -7.11
N LEU A 136 10.32 16.04 -6.51
CA LEU A 136 10.96 15.68 -5.25
C LEU A 136 12.38 15.15 -5.53
N PRO A 137 13.42 15.61 -4.81
CA PRO A 137 14.76 15.04 -4.93
C PRO A 137 14.74 13.60 -4.41
N ALA A 138 15.38 12.70 -5.17
CA ALA A 138 15.68 11.34 -4.76
C ALA A 138 16.55 11.35 -3.50
#